data_AF-A0A351HT52-F1
#
_entry.id   AF-A0A351HT52-F1
#
_cell.length_a   1.000
_cell.length_b   1.000
_cell.length_c   1.000
_cell.angle_alpha   90.00
_cell.angle_beta   90.00
_cell.angle_gamma   90.00
#
_symmetry.space_group_name_H-M   'P 1'
#
loop_
_entity.id
_entity.type
_entity.pdbx_description
1 polymer ?
#
loop_
_entity_poly.entity_id
_entity_poly.type
_entity_poly.pdbx_seq_one_letter_code
_entity_poly.pdbx_strand_id
1 'polypeptide(L)'
;MTIFVDGFKNAVLVHDCWKSHFETKVQAHQLCTAHLLRELNFFEERYKSQWATLFKQLLYDASDLKKQLTPNPILLPNKSKNGT
;
A
#
# COMPACT_ATOMS: atom_id res chain seq x y z
N MET A 1 11.87 -9.26 -25.55
CA MET A 1 12.29 -8.50 -24.35
C MET A 1 11.19 -8.63 -23.31
N THR A 2 11.34 -9.53 -22.36
CA THR A 2 10.36 -9.71 -21.27
C THR A 2 10.75 -8.79 -20.13
N ILE A 3 9.89 -7.82 -19.83
CA ILE A 3 10.13 -6.77 -18.83
C ILE A 3 10.18 -7.36 -17.39
N PHE A 4 9.68 -8.59 -17.23
CA PHE A 4 9.66 -9.34 -15.98
C PHE A 4 10.18 -10.76 -16.22
N VAL A 5 11.49 -10.94 -16.23
CA VAL A 5 12.16 -12.24 -16.45
C VAL A 5 11.74 -13.30 -15.42
N ASP A 6 11.46 -12.89 -14.18
CA ASP A 6 11.01 -13.76 -13.08
C ASP A 6 9.51 -13.64 -12.77
N GLY A 7 8.74 -13.00 -13.66
CA GLY A 7 7.38 -12.56 -13.35
C GLY A 7 7.37 -11.50 -12.22
N PHE A 8 6.36 -11.52 -11.36
CA PHE A 8 6.18 -10.53 -10.29
C PHE A 8 6.80 -10.90 -8.95
N LYS A 9 7.64 -11.94 -8.90
CA LYS A 9 8.21 -12.47 -7.65
C LYS A 9 8.95 -11.44 -6.80
N ASN A 10 9.55 -10.43 -7.43
CA ASN A 10 10.32 -9.36 -6.78
C ASN A 10 9.55 -8.02 -6.76
N ALA A 11 8.25 -8.03 -7.07
CA ALA A 11 7.42 -6.83 -7.14
C ALA A 11 6.57 -6.65 -5.88
N VAL A 12 6.23 -5.39 -5.59
CA VAL A 12 5.17 -5.06 -4.64
C VAL A 12 3.89 -4.79 -5.44
N LEU A 13 2.86 -5.61 -5.24
CA LEU A 13 1.56 -5.40 -5.87
C LEU A 13 0.72 -4.44 -5.03
N VAL A 14 0.42 -3.26 -5.58
CA VAL A 14 -0.48 -2.28 -4.96
C VAL A 14 -1.90 -2.50 -5.49
N HIS A 15 -2.86 -2.83 -4.61
CA HIS A 15 -4.23 -3.15 -5.04
C HIS A 15 -5.31 -2.66 -4.07
N ASP A 16 -6.55 -2.68 -4.55
CA ASP A 16 -7.79 -2.18 -3.96
C ASP A 16 -8.48 -3.18 -3.01
N CYS A 17 -7.72 -4.05 -2.34
CA CYS A 17 -8.28 -5.12 -1.49
C CYS A 17 -9.18 -6.14 -2.22
N TRP A 18 -9.22 -6.19 -3.55
CA TRP A 18 -9.98 -7.26 -4.22
C TRP A 18 -9.36 -8.63 -3.93
N LYS A 19 -10.18 -9.57 -3.45
CA LYS A 19 -9.77 -10.89 -2.96
C LYS A 19 -8.87 -11.66 -3.94
N SER A 20 -9.14 -11.60 -5.23
CA SER A 20 -8.34 -12.31 -6.25
C SER A 20 -6.90 -11.81 -6.33
N HIS A 21 -6.65 -10.54 -6.02
CA HIS A 21 -5.30 -9.97 -6.05
C HIS A 21 -4.38 -10.58 -4.99
N PHE A 22 -4.92 -11.03 -3.85
CA PHE A 22 -4.13 -11.66 -2.77
C PHE A 22 -3.53 -13.01 -3.16
N GLU A 23 -4.07 -13.67 -4.17
CA GLU A 23 -3.54 -14.95 -4.68
C GLU A 23 -2.39 -14.77 -5.67
N THR A 24 -2.09 -13.52 -6.06
CA THR A 24 -1.01 -13.22 -7.01
C THR A 24 0.34 -13.40 -6.32
N LYS A 25 1.19 -14.28 -6.89
CA LYS A 25 2.55 -14.53 -6.36
C LYS A 25 3.46 -13.32 -6.59
N VAL A 26 3.66 -12.53 -5.55
CA VAL A 26 4.52 -11.34 -5.54
C VAL A 26 5.39 -11.31 -4.28
N GLN A 27 6.33 -10.36 -4.20
CA GLN A 27 7.18 -10.20 -3.02
C GLN A 27 6.37 -9.71 -1.81
N ALA A 28 5.48 -8.75 -2.06
CA ALA A 28 4.62 -8.17 -1.04
C ALA A 28 3.35 -7.58 -1.65
N HIS A 29 2.30 -7.53 -0.84
CA HIS A 29 1.05 -6.84 -1.16
C HIS A 29 0.99 -5.51 -0.40
N GLN A 30 0.50 -4.47 -1.07
CA GLN A 30 0.27 -3.16 -0.48
C GLN A 30 -1.15 -2.72 -0.82
N LEU A 31 -1.86 -2.18 0.15
CA LEU A 31 -3.16 -1.59 -0.12
C LEU A 31 -3.00 -0.23 -0.79
N CYS A 32 -3.82 0.01 -1.81
CA CYS A 32 -3.81 1.27 -2.55
C CYS A 32 -4.45 2.38 -1.72
N THR A 33 -3.62 3.25 -1.15
CA THR A 33 -4.08 4.39 -0.35
C THR A 33 -4.95 5.36 -1.15
N ALA A 34 -4.71 5.52 -2.45
CA ALA A 34 -5.56 6.36 -3.31
C ALA A 34 -6.99 5.83 -3.43
N HIS A 35 -7.18 4.50 -3.53
CA HIS A 35 -8.51 3.89 -3.53
C HIS A 35 -9.18 4.03 -2.16
N LEU A 36 -8.46 3.75 -1.07
CA LEU A 36 -8.97 3.94 0.29
C LEU A 36 -9.43 5.39 0.53
N LEU A 37 -8.62 6.38 0.16
CA LEU A 37 -8.98 7.80 0.32
C LEU A 37 -10.23 8.17 -0.48
N ARG A 38 -10.43 7.59 -1.68
CA ARG A 38 -11.64 7.81 -2.49
C ARG A 38 -12.88 7.26 -1.80
N GLU A 39 -12.80 6.04 -1.27
CA GLU A 39 -13.91 5.42 -0.52
C GLU A 39 -14.24 6.19 0.76
N LEU A 40 -13.22 6.66 1.48
CA LEU A 40 -13.39 7.45 2.68
C LEU A 40 -14.04 8.81 2.40
N ASN A 41 -13.66 9.48 1.32
CA ASN A 41 -14.33 10.71 0.90
C ASN A 41 -15.81 10.46 0.59
N PHE A 42 -16.13 9.38 -0.13
CA PHE A 42 -17.53 8.98 -0.36
C PHE A 42 -18.28 8.76 0.97
N PHE A 43 -17.68 8.06 1.93
CA PHE A 43 -18.33 7.81 3.21
C PHE A 43 -18.56 9.08 4.03
N GLU A 44 -17.61 10.01 4.02
CA GLU A 44 -17.72 11.31 4.66
C GLU A 44 -18.80 12.16 3.98
N GLU A 45 -18.81 12.26 2.65
CA GLU A 45 -19.76 13.09 1.91
C GLU A 45 -21.19 12.57 2.04
N ARG A 46 -21.38 11.26 1.83
CA ARG A 46 -22.71 10.61 1.72
C ARG A 46 -23.33 10.29 3.07
N TYR A 47 -22.52 9.89 4.05
CA TYR A 47 -23.02 9.40 5.34
C TYR A 47 -22.56 10.24 6.53
N LYS A 48 -21.77 11.30 6.30
CA LYS A 48 -21.21 12.14 7.37
C LYS A 48 -20.48 11.30 8.43
N SER A 49 -19.81 10.23 7.98
CA SER A 49 -19.16 9.27 8.85
C SER A 49 -17.94 9.88 9.53
N GLN A 50 -18.04 10.10 10.85
CA GLN A 50 -16.91 10.58 11.65
C GLN A 50 -15.73 9.61 11.60
N TRP A 51 -16.01 8.30 11.57
CA TRP A 51 -14.97 7.29 11.44
C TRP A 51 -14.19 7.46 10.13
N ALA A 52 -14.87 7.76 9.02
CA ALA A 52 -14.21 7.96 7.73
C ALA A 52 -13.30 9.19 7.76
N THR A 53 -13.75 10.30 8.35
CA THR A 53 -12.94 11.52 8.53
C THR A 53 -11.70 11.24 9.37
N LEU A 54 -11.84 10.55 10.51
CA LEU A 54 -10.72 10.21 11.40
C LEU A 54 -9.73 9.26 10.75
N PHE A 55 -10.21 8.22 10.06
CA PHE A 55 -9.34 7.26 9.39
C PHE A 55 -8.61 7.89 8.20
N LYS A 56 -9.28 8.78 7.46
CA LYS A 56 -8.65 9.58 6.39
C LYS A 56 -7.51 10.43 6.95
N GLN A 57 -7.72 11.09 8.09
CA GLN A 57 -6.67 11.87 8.75
C GLN A 57 -5.49 10.99 9.17
N LEU A 58 -5.76 9.82 9.77
CA LEU A 58 -4.72 8.85 10.14
C LEU A 58 -3.84 8.45 8.95
N LEU A 59 -4.41 8.27 7.76
CA LEU A 59 -3.65 7.95 6.55
C LEU A 59 -2.73 9.10 6.11
N TYR A 60 -3.17 10.35 6.25
CA TYR A 60 -2.33 11.52 5.98
C TYR A 60 -1.21 11.64 7.01
N ASP A 61 -1.53 11.50 8.29
CA ASP A 61 -0.54 11.57 9.38
C ASP A 61 0.55 10.51 9.22
N ALA A 62 0.16 9.27 8.86
CA ALA A 62 1.12 8.19 8.58
C ALA A 62 2.03 8.51 7.38
N SER A 63 1.48 9.15 6.34
CA SER A 63 2.25 9.59 5.17
C SER A 63 3.26 10.68 5.52
N ASP A 64 2.85 11.65 6.34
CA ASP A 64 3.72 12.74 6.79
C ASP A 64 4.80 12.24 7.76
N LEU A 65 4.43 11.36 8.68
CA LEU A 65 5.39 10.68 9.56
C LEU A 65 6.44 9.93 8.74
N LYS A 66 6.04 9.22 7.69
CA LYS A 66 6.96 8.50 6.79
C LYS A 66 8.00 9.42 6.15
N LYS A 67 7.66 10.68 5.85
CA LYS A 67 8.61 11.66 5.29
C LYS A 67 9.65 12.12 6.32
N GLN A 68 9.31 12.08 7.60
CA GLN A 68 10.18 12.52 8.70
C GLN A 68 11.09 11.41 9.21
N LEU A 69 10.73 10.14 8.97
CA LEU A 69 11.56 9.00 9.31
C LEU A 69 12.81 8.98 8.42
N THR A 70 13.99 8.91 9.03
CA THR A 70 15.22 8.54 8.31
C THR A 70 15.03 7.13 7.73
N PRO A 71 15.66 6.80 6.57
CA PRO A 71 15.52 5.48 5.97
C PRO A 71 15.98 4.39 6.94
N ASN A 72 15.05 3.81 7.70
CA ASN A 72 15.34 2.69 8.57
C ASN A 72 15.44 1.43 7.69
N PRO A 73 16.58 0.71 7.69
CA PRO A 73 16.76 -0.48 6.87
C PRO A 73 15.71 -1.58 7.14
N ILE A 74 15.00 -1.53 8.26
CA ILE A 74 13.93 -2.47 8.64
C ILE A 74 12.59 -2.15 7.93
N LEU A 75 12.36 -0.90 7.51
CA LEU A 75 11.12 -0.43 6.85
C LEU A 75 11.26 -0.29 5.33
N LEU A 76 12.46 -0.54 4.78
CA LEU A 76 12.62 -0.69 3.35
C LEU A 76 12.00 -2.04 2.94
N PRO A 77 11.22 -2.12 1.85
CA PRO A 77 10.82 -3.42 1.31
C PRO A 77 12.11 -4.23 1.14
N ASN A 78 12.17 -5.37 1.83
CA ASN A 78 13.36 -6.21 1.95
C ASN A 78 14.09 -6.22 0.60
N LYS A 79 15.27 -5.58 0.53
CA LYS A 79 16.19 -5.84 -0.58
C LYS A 79 16.39 -7.35 -0.55
N SER A 80 15.99 -8.04 -1.62
CA SER A 80 16.19 -9.47 -1.76
C SER A 80 17.61 -9.77 -1.29
N LYS A 81 17.76 -10.57 -0.23
CA LYS A 81 19.07 -11.11 0.09
C LYS A 81 19.46 -11.93 -1.14
N ASN A 82 20.44 -11.43 -1.87
CA ASN A 82 21.04 -12.12 -3.00
C ASN A 82 21.33 -13.56 -2.57
N GLY A 83 20.89 -14.50 -3.41
CA GLY A 83 21.16 -15.91 -3.21
C GLY A 83 22.66 -16.18 -3.16
N THR A 84 23.03 -16.99 -2.18
CA THR A 84 24.16 -17.92 -2.24
C THR A 84 23.57 -19.32 -2.33
#